data_AF-A0A9E4Y7E2-F1
#
_entry.id   AF-A0A9E4Y7E2-F1
#
_cell.length_a   1.000
_cell.length_b   1.000
_cell.length_c   1.000
_cell.angle_alpha   90.00
_cell.angle_beta   90.00
_cell.angle_gamma   90.00
#
_symmetry.space_group_name_H-M   'P 1'
#
loop_
_entity.id
_entity.type
_entity.pdbx_description
1 polymer ?
#
loop_
_entity_poly.entity_id
_entity_poly.type
_entity_poly.pdbx_seq_one_letter_code
_entity_poly.pdbx_strand_id
1 'polypeptide(L)'
;MTILTQLEDLEAVIAGGRVPGTARTLVNLEKATTFINEMKDELPSQINEAEGIVRQKEAIIKQAELEARRIRAYADEEATTIRQLAEEQSNTLLTASQAEARKMIENTEITRVARENAGETEAEAEKSAIKMIDEAENRVNGILNEANTQADQRRKGADNYAREVLFALEERVADTLGQVRGGIDLLDARPTANVAD
;
A
#
# COMPACT_ATOMS: atom_id res chain seq x y z
N MET A 1 -8.98 -60.85 -60.71
CA MET A 1 -8.77 -59.96 -61.87
C MET A 1 -9.67 -58.76 -61.68
N THR A 2 -9.30 -57.61 -62.19
CA THR A 2 -10.20 -56.45 -62.26
C THR A 2 -10.96 -56.46 -63.58
N ILE A 3 -12.14 -55.86 -63.64
CA ILE A 3 -12.87 -55.66 -64.91
C ILE A 3 -12.00 -54.95 -65.94
N LEU A 4 -11.14 -54.03 -65.48
CA LEU A 4 -10.16 -53.35 -66.34
C LEU A 4 -9.20 -54.35 -67.00
N THR A 5 -8.66 -55.30 -66.25
CA THR A 5 -7.77 -56.33 -66.80
C THR A 5 -8.50 -57.27 -67.77
N GLN A 6 -9.77 -57.62 -67.51
CA GLN A 6 -10.57 -58.43 -68.46
C GLN A 6 -10.89 -57.67 -69.76
N LEU A 7 -11.11 -56.35 -69.65
CA LEU A 7 -11.33 -55.48 -70.80
C LEU A 7 -10.05 -55.34 -71.63
N GLU A 8 -8.90 -55.12 -70.98
CA GLU A 8 -7.58 -55.07 -71.62
C GLU A 8 -7.21 -56.39 -72.30
N ASP A 9 -7.49 -57.53 -71.65
CA ASP A 9 -7.25 -58.86 -72.22
C ASP A 9 -8.16 -59.12 -73.43
N LEU A 10 -9.43 -58.71 -73.38
CA LEU A 10 -10.35 -58.79 -74.52
C LEU A 10 -9.89 -57.88 -75.68
N GLU A 11 -9.44 -56.67 -75.37
CA GLU A 11 -8.92 -55.72 -76.36
C GLU A 11 -7.66 -56.28 -77.03
N ALA A 12 -6.75 -56.91 -76.27
CA ALA A 12 -5.55 -57.55 -76.80
C ALA A 12 -5.87 -58.72 -77.75
N VAL A 13 -6.87 -59.55 -77.41
CA VAL A 13 -7.35 -60.65 -78.28
C VAL A 13 -7.94 -60.11 -79.58
N ILE A 14 -8.64 -58.98 -79.54
CA ILE A 14 -9.19 -58.32 -80.74
C ILE A 14 -8.07 -57.67 -81.56
N ALA A 15 -7.11 -57.00 -80.93
CA ALA A 15 -6.00 -56.35 -81.65
C ALA A 15 -5.08 -57.37 -82.36
N GLY A 16 -4.83 -58.53 -81.75
CA GLY A 16 -3.97 -59.59 -82.31
C GLY A 16 -4.55 -60.34 -83.51
N GLY A 17 -5.85 -60.23 -83.77
CA GLY A 17 -6.57 -60.96 -84.83
C GLY A 17 -6.62 -60.26 -86.20
N ARG A 18 -5.93 -59.14 -86.39
CA ARG A 18 -6.09 -58.28 -87.58
C ARG A 18 -5.65 -58.99 -88.87
N VAL A 19 -6.52 -58.97 -89.89
CA VAL A 19 -6.25 -59.64 -91.18
C VAL A 19 -5.60 -58.64 -92.18
N PRO A 20 -4.37 -58.89 -92.66
CA PRO A 20 -3.68 -57.98 -93.59
C PRO A 20 -4.48 -57.69 -94.86
N GLY A 21 -4.48 -56.43 -95.29
CA GLY A 21 -5.20 -56.00 -96.50
C GLY A 21 -6.72 -55.86 -96.37
N THR A 22 -7.27 -56.05 -95.17
CA THR A 22 -8.70 -55.84 -94.89
C THR A 22 -8.90 -55.04 -93.60
N ALA A 23 -10.07 -54.41 -93.45
CA ALA A 23 -10.49 -53.80 -92.19
C ALA A 23 -11.13 -54.83 -91.22
N ARG A 24 -10.87 -56.12 -91.41
CA ARG A 24 -11.48 -57.22 -90.64
C ARG A 24 -10.50 -57.79 -89.61
N THR A 25 -11.06 -58.25 -88.52
CA THR A 25 -10.35 -58.91 -87.42
C THR A 25 -10.95 -60.30 -87.22
N LEU A 26 -10.09 -61.32 -87.14
CA LEU A 26 -10.46 -62.68 -86.80
C LEU A 26 -10.42 -62.83 -85.27
N VAL A 27 -11.56 -63.11 -84.66
CA VAL A 27 -11.68 -63.25 -83.20
C VAL A 27 -12.13 -64.66 -82.87
N ASN A 28 -11.54 -65.25 -81.84
CA ASN A 28 -12.09 -66.48 -81.26
C ASN A 28 -13.36 -66.12 -80.47
N LEU A 29 -14.51 -66.45 -81.07
CA LEU A 29 -15.82 -66.12 -80.52
C LEU A 29 -16.03 -66.72 -79.12
N GLU A 30 -15.54 -67.93 -78.88
CA GLU A 30 -15.68 -68.63 -77.59
C GLU A 30 -14.93 -67.88 -76.49
N LYS A 31 -13.65 -67.57 -76.70
CA LYS A 31 -12.84 -66.81 -75.74
C LYS A 31 -13.36 -65.39 -75.52
N ALA A 32 -13.75 -64.69 -76.58
CA ALA A 32 -14.31 -63.34 -76.47
C ALA A 32 -15.64 -63.32 -75.70
N THR A 33 -16.48 -64.34 -75.92
CA THR A 33 -17.74 -64.49 -75.19
C THR A 33 -17.50 -64.82 -73.72
N THR A 34 -16.48 -65.61 -73.39
CA THR A 34 -16.07 -65.88 -72.01
C THR A 34 -15.70 -64.58 -71.28
N PHE A 35 -14.80 -63.77 -71.84
CA PHE A 35 -14.42 -62.48 -71.24
C PHE A 35 -15.61 -61.52 -71.09
N ILE A 36 -16.51 -61.46 -72.08
CA ILE A 36 -17.71 -60.62 -72.02
C ILE A 36 -18.67 -61.09 -70.90
N ASN A 37 -18.86 -62.41 -70.76
CA ASN A 37 -19.73 -62.95 -69.71
C ASN A 37 -19.12 -62.75 -68.32
N GLU A 38 -17.82 -62.98 -68.15
CA GLU A 38 -17.09 -62.69 -66.91
C GLU A 38 -17.23 -61.21 -66.51
N MET A 39 -17.04 -60.28 -67.47
CA MET A 39 -17.29 -58.86 -67.22
C MET A 39 -18.76 -58.56 -66.88
N LYS A 40 -19.73 -59.20 -67.55
CA LYS A 40 -21.15 -59.01 -67.25
C LYS A 40 -21.54 -59.55 -65.88
N ASP A 41 -20.85 -60.58 -65.39
CA ASP A 41 -21.09 -61.16 -64.07
C ASP A 41 -20.42 -60.32 -62.96
N GLU A 42 -19.24 -59.74 -63.22
CA GLU A 42 -18.50 -58.91 -62.24
C GLU A 42 -18.90 -57.42 -62.23
N LEU A 43 -19.34 -56.83 -63.36
CA LEU A 43 -19.74 -55.41 -63.45
C LEU A 43 -20.80 -54.99 -62.42
N PRO A 44 -21.90 -55.74 -62.21
CA PRO A 44 -22.93 -55.36 -61.24
C PRO A 44 -22.39 -55.31 -59.80
N SER A 45 -21.50 -56.23 -59.41
CA SER A 45 -20.97 -56.26 -58.06
C SER A 45 -20.01 -55.08 -57.82
N GLN A 46 -19.16 -54.74 -58.79
CA GLN A 46 -18.28 -53.58 -58.69
C GLN A 46 -19.02 -52.23 -58.67
N ILE A 47 -20.09 -52.08 -59.46
CA ILE A 47 -20.94 -50.88 -59.41
C ILE A 47 -21.62 -50.76 -58.04
N ASN A 48 -22.19 -51.86 -57.53
CA ASN A 48 -22.81 -51.87 -56.20
C ASN A 48 -21.81 -51.53 -55.08
N GLU A 49 -20.58 -52.03 -55.17
CA GLU A 49 -19.51 -51.73 -54.23
C GLU A 49 -19.12 -50.25 -54.30
N ALA A 50 -18.93 -49.69 -55.50
CA ALA A 50 -18.63 -48.28 -55.70
C ALA A 50 -19.74 -47.36 -55.16
N GLU A 51 -21.01 -47.67 -55.44
CA GLU A 51 -22.16 -46.95 -54.88
C GLU A 51 -22.23 -47.09 -53.34
N GLY A 52 -21.84 -48.24 -52.80
CA GLY A 52 -21.69 -48.46 -51.36
C GLY A 52 -20.66 -47.52 -50.74
N ILE A 53 -19.47 -47.44 -51.36
CA ILE A 53 -18.38 -46.56 -50.92
C ILE A 53 -18.79 -45.09 -51.00
N VAL A 54 -19.46 -44.66 -52.07
CA VAL A 54 -19.95 -43.28 -52.22
C VAL A 54 -20.96 -42.94 -51.12
N ARG A 55 -21.95 -43.81 -50.89
CA ARG A 55 -22.93 -43.61 -49.80
C ARG A 55 -22.27 -43.56 -48.42
N GLN A 56 -21.31 -44.46 -48.16
CA GLN A 56 -20.57 -44.46 -46.91
C GLN A 56 -19.76 -43.16 -46.73
N LYS A 57 -19.08 -42.69 -47.79
CA LYS A 57 -18.35 -41.42 -47.78
C LYS A 57 -19.27 -40.25 -47.49
N GLU A 58 -20.43 -40.17 -48.13
CA GLU A 58 -21.43 -39.12 -47.88
C GLU A 58 -21.92 -39.14 -46.43
N ALA A 59 -22.17 -40.33 -45.87
CA ALA A 59 -22.55 -40.48 -44.48
C ALA A 59 -21.45 -39.98 -43.52
N ILE A 60 -20.19 -40.33 -43.79
CA ILE A 60 -19.03 -39.87 -43.00
C ILE A 60 -18.90 -38.34 -43.06
N ILE A 61 -19.00 -37.74 -44.25
CA ILE A 61 -18.92 -36.27 -44.39
C ILE A 61 -20.03 -35.59 -43.59
N LYS A 62 -21.27 -36.07 -43.72
CA LYS A 62 -22.41 -35.51 -43.00
C LYS A 62 -22.24 -35.61 -41.49
N GLN A 63 -21.73 -36.74 -41.00
CA GLN A 63 -21.41 -36.93 -39.59
C GLN A 63 -20.31 -35.98 -39.13
N ALA A 64 -19.21 -35.87 -39.90
CA ALA A 64 -18.10 -34.96 -39.59
C ALA A 64 -18.55 -33.49 -39.56
N GLU A 65 -19.44 -33.07 -40.47
CA GLU A 65 -20.02 -31.72 -40.47
C GLU A 65 -20.92 -31.45 -39.26
N LEU A 66 -21.69 -32.44 -38.81
CA LEU A 66 -22.49 -32.34 -37.60
C LEU A 66 -21.61 -32.22 -36.36
N GLU A 67 -20.58 -33.06 -36.26
CA GLU A 67 -19.61 -33.03 -35.16
C GLU A 67 -18.85 -31.69 -35.12
N ALA A 68 -18.37 -31.22 -36.28
CA ALA A 68 -17.68 -29.94 -36.39
C ALA A 68 -18.56 -28.76 -36.00
N ARG A 69 -19.86 -28.80 -36.34
CA ARG A 69 -20.84 -27.79 -35.90
C ARG A 69 -21.04 -27.83 -34.39
N ARG A 70 -21.14 -29.02 -33.78
CA ARG A 70 -21.26 -29.17 -32.32
C ARG A 70 -20.05 -28.61 -31.59
N ILE A 71 -18.84 -28.96 -32.04
CA ILE A 71 -17.59 -28.49 -31.43
C ILE A 71 -17.52 -26.95 -31.49
N ARG A 72 -17.86 -26.34 -32.63
CA ARG A 72 -17.88 -24.87 -32.74
C ARG A 72 -18.90 -24.23 -31.81
N ALA A 73 -20.12 -24.75 -31.78
CA ALA A 73 -21.17 -24.20 -30.92
C ALA A 73 -20.77 -24.29 -29.43
N TYR A 74 -20.20 -25.41 -29.02
CA TYR A 74 -19.69 -25.60 -27.66
C TYR A 74 -18.54 -24.64 -27.35
N ALA A 75 -17.58 -24.49 -28.27
CA ALA A 75 -16.46 -23.56 -28.11
C ALA A 75 -16.94 -22.09 -28.02
N ASP A 76 -17.94 -21.71 -28.80
CA ASP A 76 -18.52 -20.36 -28.75
C ASP A 76 -19.23 -20.10 -27.41
N GLU A 77 -19.99 -21.08 -26.90
CA GLU A 77 -20.67 -21.01 -25.59
C GLU A 77 -19.65 -20.91 -24.43
N GLU A 78 -18.63 -21.75 -24.43
CA GLU A 78 -17.53 -21.67 -23.45
C GLU A 78 -16.83 -20.32 -23.53
N ALA A 79 -16.52 -19.83 -24.73
CA ALA A 79 -15.86 -18.55 -24.91
C ALA A 79 -16.74 -17.39 -24.44
N THR A 80 -18.06 -17.45 -24.61
CA THR A 80 -18.98 -16.45 -24.04
C THR A 80 -18.97 -16.49 -22.51
N THR A 81 -18.99 -17.68 -21.92
CA THR A 81 -18.98 -17.87 -20.46
C THR A 81 -17.68 -17.34 -19.86
N ILE A 82 -16.54 -17.66 -20.46
CA ILE A 82 -15.23 -17.17 -20.03
C ILE A 82 -15.15 -15.65 -20.12
N ARG A 83 -15.65 -15.04 -21.21
CA ARG A 83 -15.69 -13.58 -21.34
C ARG A 83 -16.54 -12.93 -20.27
N GLN A 84 -17.74 -13.45 -20.01
CA GLN A 84 -18.63 -12.92 -18.98
C GLN A 84 -18.00 -13.01 -17.58
N LEU A 85 -17.42 -14.17 -17.26
CA LEU A 85 -16.73 -14.37 -15.98
C LEU A 85 -15.55 -13.40 -15.84
N ALA A 86 -14.74 -13.24 -16.90
CA ALA A 86 -13.61 -12.33 -16.89
C ALA A 86 -14.05 -10.87 -16.73
N GLU A 87 -15.14 -10.45 -17.38
CA GLU A 87 -15.71 -9.10 -17.21
C GLU A 87 -16.22 -8.87 -15.79
N GLU A 88 -16.93 -9.82 -15.21
CA GLU A 88 -17.40 -9.75 -13.82
C GLU A 88 -16.23 -9.67 -12.83
N GLN A 89 -15.24 -10.55 -13.00
CA GLN A 89 -14.02 -10.56 -12.18
C GLN A 89 -13.21 -9.26 -12.34
N SER A 90 -13.10 -8.73 -13.56
CA SER A 90 -12.43 -7.46 -13.81
C SER A 90 -13.15 -6.31 -13.12
N ASN A 91 -14.49 -6.25 -13.21
CA ASN A 91 -15.28 -5.19 -12.58
C ASN A 91 -15.20 -5.24 -11.06
N THR A 92 -15.25 -6.43 -10.47
CA THR A 92 -15.11 -6.61 -9.02
C THR A 92 -13.70 -6.24 -8.55
N LEU A 93 -12.65 -6.65 -9.27
CA LEU A 93 -11.27 -6.30 -8.97
C LEU A 93 -11.04 -4.78 -9.05
N LEU A 94 -11.55 -4.11 -10.09
CA LEU A 94 -11.45 -2.65 -10.23
C LEU A 94 -12.16 -1.93 -9.08
N THR A 95 -13.35 -2.38 -8.71
CA THR A 95 -14.12 -1.80 -7.60
C THR A 95 -13.39 -1.97 -6.27
N ALA A 96 -12.88 -3.18 -5.99
CA ALA A 96 -12.09 -3.45 -4.79
C ALA A 96 -10.81 -2.62 -4.73
N SER A 97 -10.07 -2.55 -5.85
CA SER A 97 -8.83 -1.77 -5.95
C SER A 97 -9.08 -0.28 -5.74
N GLN A 98 -10.16 0.26 -6.29
CA GLN A 98 -10.55 1.67 -6.09
C GLN A 98 -10.93 1.94 -4.62
N ALA A 99 -11.64 1.03 -3.97
CA ALA A 99 -11.99 1.15 -2.56
C ALA A 99 -10.73 1.14 -1.66
N GLU A 100 -9.78 0.24 -1.93
CA GLU A 100 -8.50 0.19 -1.22
C GLU A 100 -7.65 1.46 -1.44
N ALA A 101 -7.56 1.95 -2.68
CA ALA A 101 -6.84 3.18 -3.01
C ALA A 101 -7.43 4.38 -2.27
N ARG A 102 -8.77 4.50 -2.21
CA ARG A 102 -9.46 5.56 -1.45
C ARG A 102 -9.08 5.50 0.04
N LYS A 103 -9.11 4.31 0.63
CA LYS A 103 -8.73 4.12 2.05
C LYS A 103 -7.26 4.47 2.30
N MET A 104 -6.37 4.16 1.35
CA MET A 104 -4.95 4.52 1.46
C MET A 104 -4.74 6.04 1.41
N ILE A 105 -5.45 6.74 0.51
CA ILE A 105 -5.41 8.21 0.41
C ILE A 105 -5.93 8.81 1.71
N GLU A 106 -7.09 8.36 2.20
CA GLU A 106 -7.69 8.83 3.45
C GLU A 106 -6.74 8.65 4.64
N ASN A 107 -6.16 7.45 4.81
CA ASN A 107 -5.18 7.19 5.88
C ASN A 107 -3.93 8.07 5.77
N THR A 108 -3.46 8.31 4.54
CA THR A 108 -2.31 9.17 4.28
C THR A 108 -2.63 10.62 4.61
N GLU A 109 -3.82 11.10 4.26
CA GLU A 109 -4.30 12.44 4.58
C GLU A 109 -4.46 12.64 6.10
N ILE A 110 -5.07 11.67 6.79
CA ILE A 110 -5.17 11.69 8.26
C ILE A 110 -3.77 11.80 8.88
N THR A 111 -2.82 11.00 8.41
CA THR A 111 -1.45 11.02 8.92
C THR A 111 -0.76 12.36 8.62
N ARG A 112 -0.98 12.93 7.43
CA ARG A 112 -0.44 14.23 7.04
C ARG A 112 -0.97 15.36 7.94
N VAL A 113 -2.29 15.44 8.11
CA VAL A 113 -2.95 16.44 8.95
C VAL A 113 -2.57 16.28 10.42
N ALA A 114 -2.51 15.04 10.92
CA ALA A 114 -2.07 14.78 12.29
C ALA A 114 -0.64 15.26 12.54
N ARG A 115 0.28 15.05 11.59
CA ARG A 115 1.66 15.55 11.68
C ARG A 115 1.75 17.07 11.61
N GLU A 116 0.96 17.69 10.73
CA GLU A 116 0.87 19.15 10.59
C GLU A 116 0.40 19.79 11.91
N ASN A 117 -0.73 19.31 12.45
CA ASN A 117 -1.27 19.80 13.73
C ASN A 117 -0.33 19.54 14.91
N ALA A 118 0.36 18.39 14.93
CA ALA A 118 1.35 18.07 15.96
C ALA A 118 2.53 19.05 15.91
N GLY A 119 3.04 19.36 14.72
CA GLY A 119 4.12 20.33 14.53
C GLY A 119 3.72 21.75 14.95
N GLU A 120 2.49 22.17 14.64
CA GLU A 120 1.97 23.47 15.10
C GLU A 120 1.85 23.53 16.63
N THR A 121 1.34 22.47 17.25
CA THR A 121 1.19 22.38 18.71
C THR A 121 2.55 22.40 19.40
N GLU A 122 3.53 21.70 18.85
CA GLU A 122 4.90 21.68 19.37
C GLU A 122 5.56 23.07 19.28
N ALA A 123 5.42 23.74 18.14
CA ALA A 123 5.95 25.09 17.95
C ALA A 123 5.31 26.12 18.91
N GLU A 124 3.99 26.04 19.12
CA GLU A 124 3.30 26.96 20.04
C GLU A 124 3.65 26.64 21.51
N ALA A 125 3.82 25.36 21.85
CA ALA A 125 4.26 24.94 23.17
C ALA A 125 5.70 25.42 23.47
N GLU A 126 6.62 25.30 22.51
CA GLU A 126 7.99 25.81 22.62
C GLU A 126 8.01 27.32 22.86
N LYS A 127 7.24 28.07 22.05
CA LYS A 127 7.11 29.53 22.19
C LYS A 127 6.54 29.92 23.55
N SER A 128 5.53 29.19 24.03
CA SER A 128 4.92 29.42 25.34
C SER A 128 5.89 29.11 26.47
N ALA A 129 6.66 28.03 26.37
CA ALA A 129 7.68 27.66 27.36
C ALA A 129 8.78 28.72 27.46
N ILE A 130 9.28 29.23 26.33
CA ILE A 130 10.29 30.30 26.30
C ILE A 130 9.75 31.56 27.00
N LYS A 131 8.51 31.97 26.72
CA LYS A 131 7.89 33.11 27.39
C LYS A 131 7.75 32.92 28.89
N MET A 132 7.31 31.73 29.34
CA MET A 132 7.19 31.43 30.76
C MET A 132 8.53 31.52 31.49
N ILE A 133 9.61 31.06 30.86
CA ILE A 133 10.96 31.16 31.42
C ILE A 133 11.38 32.63 31.52
N ASP A 134 11.20 33.42 30.46
CA ASP A 134 11.54 34.85 30.46
C ASP A 134 10.74 35.64 31.52
N GLU A 135 9.43 35.39 31.62
CA GLU A 135 8.58 35.98 32.65
C GLU A 135 9.02 35.58 34.07
N ALA A 136 9.40 34.33 34.27
CA ALA A 136 9.88 33.83 35.55
C ALA A 136 11.22 34.48 35.94
N GLU A 137 12.17 34.59 35.00
CA GLU A 137 13.45 35.25 35.22
C GLU A 137 13.28 36.73 35.58
N ASN A 138 12.44 37.44 34.82
CA ASN A 138 12.13 38.85 35.10
C ASN A 138 11.50 39.03 36.49
N ARG A 139 10.58 38.14 36.88
CA ARG A 139 9.97 38.16 38.21
C ARG A 139 10.97 37.86 39.32
N VAL A 140 11.83 36.86 39.15
CA VAL A 140 12.88 36.52 40.12
C VAL A 140 13.85 37.69 40.32
N ASN A 141 14.29 38.31 39.23
CA ASN A 141 15.16 39.49 39.29
C ASN A 141 14.47 40.67 40.01
N GLY A 142 13.18 40.89 39.76
CA GLY A 142 12.39 41.88 40.48
C GLY A 142 12.34 41.63 41.99
N ILE A 143 12.03 40.40 42.40
CA ILE A 143 11.98 40.01 43.82
C ILE A 143 13.34 40.16 44.49
N LEU A 144 14.43 39.75 43.83
CA LEU A 144 15.78 39.88 44.37
C LEU A 144 16.18 41.34 44.57
N ASN A 145 15.89 42.20 43.60
CA ASN A 145 16.17 43.64 43.69
C ASN A 145 15.37 44.30 44.82
N GLU A 146 14.09 43.96 44.95
CA GLU A 146 13.24 44.45 46.03
C GLU A 146 13.74 43.95 47.40
N ALA A 147 14.05 42.67 47.53
CA ALA A 147 14.57 42.08 48.75
C ALA A 147 15.89 42.73 49.18
N ASN A 148 16.81 42.97 48.24
CA ASN A 148 18.06 43.67 48.50
C ASN A 148 17.82 45.11 48.98
N THR A 149 16.89 45.83 48.33
CA THR A 149 16.52 47.19 48.73
C THR A 149 15.93 47.23 50.14
N GLN A 150 15.01 46.31 50.45
CA GLN A 150 14.42 46.20 51.79
C GLN A 150 15.47 45.82 52.84
N ALA A 151 16.38 44.89 52.53
CA ALA A 151 17.47 44.49 53.42
C ALA A 151 18.39 45.67 53.73
N ASP A 152 18.77 46.46 52.73
CA ASP A 152 19.59 47.65 52.90
C ASP A 152 18.89 48.72 53.73
N GLN A 153 17.59 48.95 53.50
CA GLN A 153 16.78 49.87 54.31
C GLN A 153 16.69 49.42 55.76
N ARG A 154 16.45 48.13 56.01
CA ARG A 154 16.41 47.55 57.36
C ARG A 154 17.75 47.68 58.06
N ARG A 155 18.87 47.40 57.37
CA ARG A 155 20.22 47.56 57.92
C ARG A 155 20.47 49.01 58.33
N LYS A 156 20.23 49.97 57.43
CA LYS A 156 20.38 51.41 57.74
C LYS A 156 19.49 51.86 58.90
N GLY A 157 18.24 51.40 58.95
CA GLY A 157 17.33 51.70 60.05
C GLY A 157 17.80 51.14 61.39
N ALA A 158 18.28 49.89 61.40
CA ALA A 158 18.85 49.26 62.60
C ALA A 158 20.13 49.97 63.08
N ASP A 159 21.01 50.36 62.15
CA ASP A 159 22.23 51.12 62.47
C ASP A 159 21.91 52.49 63.08
N ASN A 160 20.88 53.17 62.56
CA ASN A 160 20.42 54.44 63.11
C ASN A 160 19.82 54.27 64.50
N TYR A 161 18.96 53.27 64.69
CA TYR A 161 18.38 52.97 65.99
C TYR A 161 19.47 52.61 67.02
N ALA A 162 20.44 51.77 66.65
CA ALA A 162 21.56 51.43 67.51
C ALA A 162 22.37 52.68 67.91
N ARG A 163 22.59 53.61 66.97
CA ARG A 163 23.25 54.89 67.26
C ARG A 163 22.46 55.74 68.25
N GLU A 164 21.15 55.87 68.08
CA GLU A 164 20.28 56.61 69.00
C GLU A 164 20.30 56.01 70.41
N VAL A 165 20.19 54.68 70.52
CA VAL A 165 20.25 53.97 71.81
C VAL A 165 21.61 54.15 72.47
N LEU A 166 22.71 54.07 71.71
CA LEU A 166 24.06 54.28 72.23
C LEU A 166 24.27 55.71 72.72
N PHE A 167 23.78 56.72 72.01
CA PHE A 167 23.84 58.12 72.48
C PHE A 167 23.02 58.34 73.75
N ALA A 168 21.80 57.80 73.81
CA ALA A 168 20.97 57.89 75.02
C ALA A 168 21.61 57.18 76.22
N LEU A 169 22.28 56.05 75.97
CA LEU A 169 23.04 55.34 77.00
C LEU A 169 24.25 56.16 77.46
N GLU A 170 25.00 56.76 76.54
CA GLU A 170 26.13 57.65 76.82
C GLU A 170 25.73 58.83 77.70
N GLU A 171 24.65 59.53 77.33
CA GLU A 171 24.09 60.65 78.10
C GLU A 171 23.76 60.22 79.53
N ARG A 172 23.08 59.07 79.69
CA ARG A 172 22.72 58.54 81.00
C ARG A 172 23.94 58.15 81.84
N VAL A 173 24.98 57.58 81.22
CA VAL A 173 26.25 57.29 81.90
C VAL A 173 26.95 58.57 82.31
N ALA A 174 26.97 59.60 81.47
CA ALA A 174 27.55 60.90 81.77
C ALA A 174 26.85 61.57 82.96
N ASP A 175 25.51 61.55 83.00
CA ASP A 175 24.72 62.05 84.12
C ASP A 175 25.04 61.31 85.42
N THR A 176 25.08 59.98 85.37
CA THR A 176 25.39 59.14 86.52
C THR A 176 26.81 59.41 87.02
N LEU A 177 27.78 59.53 86.11
CA LEU A 177 29.16 59.88 86.44
C LEU A 177 29.26 61.29 87.03
N GLY A 178 28.48 62.24 86.53
CA GLY A 178 28.38 63.59 87.08
C GLY A 178 27.85 63.59 88.51
N GLN A 179 26.81 62.79 88.80
CA GLN A 179 26.30 62.61 90.17
C GLN A 179 27.34 61.98 91.10
N VAL A 180 28.07 60.96 90.63
CA VAL A 180 29.14 60.32 91.42
C VAL A 180 30.27 61.32 91.71
N ARG A 181 30.73 62.08 90.70
CA ARG A 181 31.77 63.11 90.88
C ARG A 181 31.32 64.21 91.84
N GLY A 182 30.11 64.74 91.66
CA GLY A 182 29.54 65.72 92.57
C GLY A 182 29.44 65.19 94.01
N GLY A 183 29.11 63.90 94.19
CA GLY A 183 29.13 63.24 95.49
C GLY A 183 30.52 63.12 96.11
N ILE A 184 31.56 62.79 95.31
CA ILE A 184 32.96 62.77 95.75
C ILE A 184 33.42 64.17 96.15
N ASP A 185 33.18 65.19 95.32
CA ASP A 185 33.56 66.58 95.62
C ASP A 185 32.90 67.08 96.92
N LEU A 186 31.67 66.64 97.22
CA LEU A 186 30.96 66.98 98.45
C LEU A 186 31.55 66.30 99.70
N LEU A 187 32.11 65.09 99.53
CA LEU A 187 32.84 64.39 100.58
C LEU A 187 34.23 64.99 100.80
N ASP A 188 34.93 65.37 99.73
CA ASP A 188 36.26 66.00 99.79
C ASP A 188 36.20 67.45 100.30
N ALA A 189 35.09 68.16 100.07
CA ALA A 189 34.84 69.51 100.59
C ALA A 189 34.40 69.54 102.07
N ARG A 190 34.16 68.38 102.71
CA ARG A 190 33.99 68.34 104.16
C ARG A 190 35.34 68.68 104.82
N PRO A 191 35.42 69.72 105.65
CA PRO A 191 36.61 69.90 106.48
C PRO A 191 36.75 68.64 107.33
N THR A 192 37.97 68.09 107.41
CA THR A 192 38.33 67.21 108.52
C THR A 192 38.12 67.99 109.80
N ALA A 193 36.91 67.90 110.38
CA ALA A 193 36.62 68.43 111.69
C ALA A 193 37.48 67.64 112.67
N ASN A 194 38.58 68.29 113.06
CA ASN A 194 39.40 67.92 114.20
C ASN A 194 38.49 67.79 115.44
N VAL A 195 38.56 66.61 116.05
CA VAL A 195 38.68 66.29 117.49
C VAL A 195 37.82 67.09 118.48
N ALA A 196 37.07 66.37 119.32
CA ALA A 196 37.22 66.33 120.80
C ALA A 196 35.89 65.96 121.47
N ASP A 197 35.76 64.72 121.98
CA ASP A 197 35.93 64.29 123.39
C ASP A 197 35.35 62.86 123.53
#